data_AF-M0NH57-F1
#
_entry.id   AF-M0NH57-F1
#
_cell.length_a   1.000
_cell.length_b   1.000
_cell.length_c   1.000
_cell.angle_alpha   90.00
_cell.angle_beta   90.00
_cell.angle_gamma   90.00
#
_symmetry.space_group_name_H-M   'P 1'
#
loop_
_entity.id
_entity.type
_entity.pdbx_description
1 polymer ?
#
loop_
_entity_poly.entity_id
_entity_poly.type
_entity_poly.pdbx_seq_one_letter_code
_entity_poly.pdbx_strand_id
1 'polypeptide(L)'
;MSAPGRGGQTTVAERFGASIEVAGPDPEAEGFFFVKRAETVDHEAFVTGLLGLVGTTGRLVLHHRSGFAIVRLPHGRARRLGQLPWIDAVGGVRFDPERFAAMTGAPVT
;
A
#
# COMPACT_ATOMS: atom_id res chain seq x y z
N MET A 1 -31.33 -12.31 33.59
CA MET A 1 -30.07 -13.05 33.81
C MET A 1 -30.10 -14.28 32.92
N SER A 2 -29.17 -14.62 32.03
CA SER A 2 -28.05 -13.96 31.36
C SER A 2 -27.76 -14.82 30.11
N ALA A 3 -27.40 -14.20 28.98
CA ALA A 3 -27.11 -14.88 27.72
C ALA A 3 -25.76 -15.65 27.77
N PRO A 4 -25.58 -16.74 27.00
CA PRO A 4 -24.30 -17.44 26.94
C PRO A 4 -23.27 -16.62 26.17
N GLY A 5 -22.05 -16.57 26.70
CA GLY A 5 -20.94 -15.76 26.20
C GLY A 5 -20.54 -16.10 24.77
N ARG A 6 -20.27 -15.05 23.98
CA ARG A 6 -19.55 -15.14 22.70
C ARG A 6 -18.26 -15.93 22.92
N GLY A 7 -18.05 -16.97 22.10
CA GLY A 7 -16.73 -17.59 21.93
C GLY A 7 -15.76 -16.52 21.43
N GLY A 8 -15.02 -15.92 22.37
CA GLY A 8 -13.95 -14.99 22.07
C GLY A 8 -12.84 -15.76 21.37
N GLN A 9 -12.50 -15.34 20.14
CA GLN A 9 -11.33 -15.89 19.46
C GLN A 9 -10.09 -15.52 20.30
N THR A 10 -9.55 -16.49 21.04
CA THR A 10 -8.29 -16.34 21.77
C THR A 10 -7.19 -16.06 20.76
N THR A 11 -6.56 -14.89 20.88
CA THR A 11 -5.45 -14.47 20.03
C THR A 11 -4.25 -15.40 20.25
N VAL A 12 -3.35 -15.50 19.25
CA VAL A 12 -2.13 -16.33 19.39
C VAL A 12 -1.31 -15.90 20.61
N ALA A 13 -1.23 -14.59 20.90
CA ALA A 13 -0.53 -14.06 22.07
C ALA A 13 -1.10 -14.60 23.40
N GLU A 14 -2.42 -14.61 23.55
CA GLU A 14 -3.10 -15.11 24.75
C GLU A 14 -2.91 -16.62 24.96
N ARG A 15 -2.80 -17.40 23.87
CA ARG A 15 -2.57 -18.86 23.95
C ARG A 15 -1.19 -19.24 24.47
N PHE A 16 -0.19 -18.37 24.28
CA PHE A 16 1.20 -18.65 24.62
C PHE A 16 1.73 -17.81 25.79
N GLY A 17 0.89 -16.96 26.41
CA GLY A 17 1.31 -16.07 27.51
C GLY A 17 2.45 -15.13 27.10
N ALA A 18 2.53 -14.77 25.83
CA ALA A 18 3.64 -14.02 25.24
C ALA A 18 3.20 -12.61 24.85
N SER A 19 4.03 -11.60 25.17
CA SER A 19 3.89 -10.27 24.60
C SER A 19 4.50 -10.25 23.20
N ILE A 20 3.68 -10.02 22.17
CA ILE A 20 4.15 -9.86 20.80
C ILE A 20 4.30 -8.37 20.51
N GLU A 21 5.53 -7.90 20.32
CA GLU A 21 5.82 -6.57 19.82
C GLU A 21 6.13 -6.66 18.32
N VAL A 22 5.24 -6.16 17.48
CA VAL A 22 5.47 -6.10 16.03
C VAL A 22 6.08 -4.74 15.71
N ALA A 23 7.40 -4.69 15.61
CA ALA A 23 8.09 -3.53 15.08
C ALA A 23 7.88 -3.46 13.56
N GLY A 24 7.15 -2.44 13.10
CA GLY A 24 7.05 -2.11 11.69
C GLY A 24 8.31 -1.40 11.18
N PRO A 25 8.44 -1.21 9.85
CA PRO A 25 9.47 -0.33 9.29
C PRO A 25 9.38 1.08 9.90
N ASP A 26 10.52 1.77 9.98
CA ASP A 26 10.56 3.19 10.31
C ASP A 26 9.55 3.96 9.43
N PRO A 27 8.63 4.76 10.01
CA PRO A 27 7.64 5.51 9.24
C PRO A 27 8.25 6.43 8.17
N GLU A 28 9.48 6.91 8.37
CA GLU A 28 10.18 7.78 7.45
C GLU A 28 11.04 7.00 6.43
N ALA A 29 11.17 5.69 6.58
CA ALA A 29 11.88 4.87 5.59
C ALA A 29 11.11 4.85 4.26
N GLU A 30 11.83 5.24 3.21
CA GLU A 30 11.38 5.19 1.82
C GLU A 30 11.28 3.75 1.33
N GLY A 31 10.22 3.45 0.57
CA GLY A 31 10.02 2.15 -0.04
C GLY A 31 9.12 2.20 -1.27
N PHE A 32 9.05 1.09 -2.00
CA PHE A 32 8.12 0.92 -3.10
C PHE A 32 6.84 0.24 -2.63
N PHE A 33 5.71 0.81 -3.03
CA PHE A 33 4.40 0.32 -2.66
C PHE A 33 3.55 0.14 -3.90
N PHE A 34 2.96 -1.04 -4.01
CA PHE A 34 1.86 -1.32 -4.91
C PHE A 34 0.59 -0.72 -4.33
N VAL A 35 -0.13 0.04 -5.13
CA VAL A 35 -1.42 0.66 -4.78
C VAL A 35 -2.46 0.19 -5.77
N LYS A 36 -3.51 -0.46 -5.28
CA LYS A 36 -4.63 -0.92 -6.08
C LYS A 36 -5.79 0.06 -5.96
N ARG A 37 -6.33 0.46 -7.10
CA ARG A 37 -7.53 1.29 -7.22
C ARG A 37 -8.77 0.48 -6.85
N ALA A 38 -9.73 1.08 -6.14
CA ALA A 38 -11.06 0.47 -6.01
C ALA A 38 -11.76 0.38 -7.37
N GLU A 39 -12.46 -0.72 -7.64
CA GLU A 39 -12.96 -1.01 -9.00
C GLU A 39 -13.88 0.11 -9.55
N THR A 40 -14.65 0.75 -8.68
CA THR A 40 -15.61 1.81 -8.99
C THR A 40 -14.98 3.16 -9.39
N VAL A 41 -13.66 3.33 -9.27
CA VAL A 41 -13.02 4.67 -9.17
C VAL A 41 -12.60 5.39 -10.46
N ASP A 42 -12.75 4.97 -11.71
CA ASP A 42 -12.05 5.61 -12.86
C ASP A 42 -10.51 5.69 -12.74
N HIS A 43 -9.82 5.35 -13.83
CA HIS A 43 -8.37 5.24 -13.84
C HIS A 43 -7.67 6.61 -13.82
N GLU A 44 -8.15 7.59 -14.57
CA GLU A 44 -7.51 8.90 -14.67
C GLU A 44 -7.71 9.71 -13.39
N ALA A 45 -8.88 9.61 -12.76
CA ALA A 45 -9.15 10.18 -11.45
C ALA A 45 -8.21 9.59 -10.37
N PHE A 46 -7.99 8.28 -10.40
CA PHE A 46 -7.06 7.59 -9.50
C PHE A 46 -5.61 8.06 -9.69
N VAL A 47 -5.12 8.13 -10.93
CA VAL A 47 -3.74 8.57 -11.20
C VAL A 47 -3.56 10.04 -10.78
N THR A 48 -4.52 10.89 -11.11
CA THR A 48 -4.49 12.31 -10.73
C THR A 48 -4.49 12.49 -9.21
N GLY A 49 -5.36 11.76 -8.51
CA GLY A 49 -5.41 11.77 -7.04
C GLY A 49 -4.10 11.29 -6.42
N LEU A 50 -3.51 10.22 -6.97
CA LEU A 50 -2.22 9.71 -6.49
C LEU A 50 -1.09 10.70 -6.70
N LEU A 51 -1.00 11.35 -7.86
CA LEU A 51 0.00 12.38 -8.13
C LEU A 51 -0.12 13.54 -7.12
N GLY A 52 -1.35 13.98 -6.82
CA GLY A 52 -1.61 15.01 -5.80
C GLY A 52 -1.15 14.61 -4.39
N LEU A 53 -1.28 13.34 -4.01
CA LEU A 53 -0.90 12.84 -2.68
C LEU A 53 0.58 12.51 -2.54
N VAL A 54 1.18 11.96 -3.60
CA VAL A 54 2.61 11.66 -3.67
C VAL A 54 3.40 12.97 -3.59
N GLY A 55 2.88 14.05 -4.17
CA GLY A 55 3.48 15.38 -4.14
C GLY A 55 4.85 15.40 -4.81
N THR A 56 5.70 16.34 -4.41
CA THR A 56 7.04 16.54 -4.99
C THR A 56 8.11 15.61 -4.43
N THR A 57 7.89 15.04 -3.25
CA THR A 57 8.88 14.22 -2.55
C THR A 57 8.73 12.73 -2.82
N GLY A 58 7.52 12.26 -3.11
CA GLY A 58 7.32 10.90 -3.59
C GLY A 58 7.45 10.79 -5.11
N ARG A 59 7.39 9.57 -5.63
CA ARG A 59 7.44 9.32 -7.08
C ARG A 59 6.37 8.31 -7.50
N LEU A 60 5.54 8.67 -8.48
CA LEU A 60 4.77 7.69 -9.25
C LEU A 60 5.73 7.03 -10.24
N VAL A 61 5.99 5.75 -10.08
CA VAL A 61 7.01 5.02 -10.86
C VAL A 61 6.39 4.37 -12.09
N LEU A 62 5.21 3.78 -11.89
CA LEU A 62 4.45 3.08 -12.91
C LEU A 62 2.98 3.16 -12.56
N HIS A 63 2.12 3.22 -13.56
CA HIS A 63 0.71 2.87 -13.42
C HIS A 63 0.26 2.05 -14.62
N HIS A 64 -0.82 1.30 -14.45
CA HIS A 64 -1.42 0.51 -15.52
C HIS A 64 -2.94 0.64 -15.48
N ARG A 65 -3.57 0.69 -16.66
CA ARG A 65 -5.03 0.84 -16.83
C ARG A 65 -5.87 -0.26 -16.17
N SER A 66 -5.24 -1.38 -15.81
CA SER A 66 -5.88 -2.44 -15.02
C SER A 66 -6.17 -2.04 -13.57
N GLY A 67 -5.82 -0.82 -13.15
CA GLY A 67 -6.20 -0.26 -11.85
C GLY A 67 -5.13 -0.41 -10.77
N PHE A 68 -3.85 -0.34 -11.12
CA PHE A 68 -2.79 -0.28 -10.11
C PHE A 68 -1.69 0.71 -10.46
N ALA A 69 -0.95 1.12 -9.43
CA ALA A 69 0.24 1.94 -9.50
C ALA A 69 1.34 1.39 -8.59
N ILE A 70 2.59 1.68 -8.95
CA ILE A 70 3.76 1.53 -8.08
C ILE A 70 4.25 2.93 -7.73
N VAL A 71 4.31 3.22 -6.45
CA VAL A 71 4.75 4.52 -5.91
C VAL A 71 5.94 4.33 -4.99
N ARG A 72 6.80 5.33 -4.93
CA ARG A 72 7.88 5.44 -3.93
C ARG A 72 7.55 6.57 -2.95
N LEU A 73 7.50 6.25 -1.67
CA LEU A 73 7.16 7.18 -0.58
C LEU A 73 7.53 6.60 0.80
N PRO A 74 7.48 7.41 1.88
CA PRO A 74 7.73 6.93 3.24
C PRO A 74 6.66 5.94 3.72
N HIS A 75 7.06 4.94 4.51
CA HIS A 75 6.15 3.90 5.01
C HIS A 75 4.91 4.46 5.73
N GLY A 76 5.07 5.50 6.54
CA GLY A 76 3.96 6.16 7.23
C GLY A 76 2.92 6.76 6.28
N ARG A 77 3.36 7.31 5.14
CA ARG A 77 2.47 7.81 4.08
C ARG A 77 1.78 6.67 3.34
N ALA A 78 2.48 5.55 3.10
CA ALA A 78 1.88 4.37 2.45
C ALA A 78 0.69 3.84 3.27
N ARG A 79 0.85 3.79 4.59
CA ARG A 79 -0.23 3.35 5.48
C ARG A 79 -1.44 4.27 5.45
N ARG A 80 -1.23 5.58 5.33
CA ARG A 80 -2.34 6.55 5.21
C ARG A 80 -3.06 6.43 3.86
N LEU A 81 -2.34 6.16 2.77
CA LEU A 81 -2.95 5.88 1.47
C LEU A 81 -3.94 4.71 1.55
N GLY A 82 -3.56 3.63 2.24
CA GLY A 82 -4.44 2.46 2.42
C GLY A 82 -5.71 2.71 3.23
N GLN A 83 -5.90 3.89 3.82
CA GLN A 83 -7.12 4.28 4.54
C GLN A 83 -8.10 5.07 3.66
N LEU A 84 -7.72 5.39 2.42
CA LEU A 84 -8.55 6.18 1.52
C LEU A 84 -9.61 5.29 0.85
N PRO A 85 -10.87 5.75 0.75
CA PRO A 85 -11.98 4.92 0.25
C PRO A 85 -11.89 4.56 -1.24
N TRP A 86 -11.02 5.25 -1.99
CA TRP A 86 -10.78 5.01 -3.42
C TRP A 86 -9.56 4.12 -3.69
N ILE A 87 -8.92 3.62 -2.62
CA ILE A 87 -7.81 2.66 -2.65
C ILE A 87 -8.31 1.34 -2.06
N ASP A 88 -8.16 0.26 -2.84
CA ASP A 88 -8.54 -1.10 -2.44
C ASP A 88 -7.46 -1.75 -1.58
N ALA A 89 -6.19 -1.56 -1.95
CA ALA A 89 -5.07 -2.16 -1.24
C ALA A 89 -3.77 -1.36 -1.40
N VAL A 90 -2.93 -1.41 -0.36
CA VAL A 90 -1.53 -0.95 -0.40
C VAL A 90 -0.63 -2.04 0.15
N GLY A 91 0.42 -2.39 -0.59
CA GLY A 91 1.38 -3.42 -0.19
C GLY A 91 2.80 -3.05 -0.57
N GLY A 92 3.76 -3.31 0.33
CA GLY A 92 5.18 -3.14 0.04
C GLY A 92 5.65 -4.14 -1.01
N VAL A 93 6.44 -3.69 -1.98
CA VAL A 93 7.00 -4.53 -3.04
C VAL A 93 8.49 -4.29 -3.20
N ARG A 94 9.22 -5.33 -3.62
CA ARG A 94 10.56 -5.13 -4.17
C ARG A 94 10.40 -4.72 -5.62
N PHE A 95 10.83 -3.51 -5.94
CA PHE A 95 10.78 -2.99 -7.30
C PHE A 95 12.15 -2.44 -7.66
N ASP A 96 12.67 -2.91 -8.80
CA ASP A 96 13.93 -2.46 -9.39
C ASP A 96 13.59 -1.68 -10.67
N PRO A 97 13.68 -0.35 -10.65
CA PRO A 97 13.34 0.48 -11.80
C PRO A 97 14.22 0.23 -13.02
N GLU A 98 15.51 -0.09 -12.82
CA GLU A 98 16.45 -0.30 -13.91
C GLU A 98 16.14 -1.61 -14.63
N ARG A 99 15.92 -2.67 -13.85
CA ARG A 99 15.51 -3.97 -14.39
C ARG A 99 14.15 -3.89 -15.08
N PHE A 100 13.24 -3.10 -14.54
CA PHE A 100 11.93 -2.87 -15.16
C PHE A 100 12.06 -2.13 -16.51
N ALA A 101 12.82 -1.04 -16.56
CA ALA A 101 13.06 -0.28 -17.80
C ALA A 101 13.72 -1.14 -18.89
N ALA A 102 14.64 -2.03 -18.51
CA ALA A 102 15.28 -2.96 -19.43
C ALA A 102 14.29 -3.98 -20.04
N MET A 103 13.23 -4.35 -19.31
CA MET A 103 12.19 -5.27 -19.79
C MET A 103 11.14 -4.59 -20.67
N THR A 104 10.81 -3.32 -20.41
CA THR A 104 9.76 -2.59 -21.13
C THR A 104 10.26 -1.85 -22.36
N GLY A 105 11.58 -1.76 -22.56
CA GLY A 105 12.19 -0.81 -23.49
C GLY A 105 12.14 0.63 -22.94
N ALA A 106 13.03 1.48 -23.46
CA ALA A 106 13.03 2.91 -23.13
C ALA A 106 11.66 3.53 -23.45
N PRO A 107 11.19 4.53 -22.68
CA PRO A 107 9.94 5.21 -22.98
C PRO A 107 9.98 5.70 -24.44
N VAL A 108 8.93 5.40 -25.19
CA VAL A 108 8.70 6.06 -26.48
C VAL A 108 8.48 7.53 -26.15
N THR A 109 9.51 8.35 -26.39
CA THR A 109 9.48 9.82 -26.30
C THR A 109 8.45 10.42 -27.23
#